data_AF-A0A7K3ZPJ5-F1
#
_entry.id   AF-A0A7K3ZPJ5-F1
#
_cell.length_a   1.000
_cell.length_b   1.000
_cell.length_c   1.000
_cell.angle_alpha   90.00
_cell.angle_beta   90.00
_cell.angle_gamma   90.00
#
_symmetry.space_group_name_H-M   'P 1'
#
loop_
_entity.id
_entity.type
_entity.pdbx_description
1 polymer ?
#
loop_
_entity_poly.entity_id
_entity_poly.type
_entity_poly.pdbx_seq_one_letter_code
_entity_poly.pdbx_strand_id
1 'polypeptide(L)' 'METYQALNCLKALTLFERHISFEHVNELVGYTIRIEGLSCDSDRKMIRHTAEKLNLTVKEDTEGISIQ' A
#
# COMPACT_ATOMS: atom_id res chain seq x y z
N MET A 1 -1.05 -13.10 11.00
CA MET A 1 0.22 -12.49 11.48
C MET A 1 1.12 -12.06 10.32
N GLU A 2 1.20 -12.84 9.24
CA GLU A 2 2.09 -12.56 8.09
C GLU A 2 1.71 -11.31 7.27
N THR A 3 0.41 -11.07 7.04
CA THR A 3 -0.10 -9.92 6.27
C THR A 3 0.28 -8.57 6.89
N TYR A 4 0.28 -8.48 8.22
CA TYR A 4 0.65 -7.27 8.96
C TYR A 4 2.15 -6.91 8.81
N GLN A 5 3.01 -7.93 8.80
CA GLN A 5 4.45 -7.73 8.57
C GLN A 5 4.73 -7.31 7.12
N ALA A 6 4.06 -7.94 6.15
CA ALA A 6 4.14 -7.55 4.74
C ALA A 6 3.70 -6.10 4.53
N LEU A 7 2.62 -5.66 5.17
CA LEU A 7 2.11 -4.30 5.08
C LEU A 7 3.02 -3.26 5.77
N ASN A 8 3.68 -3.63 6.88
CA ASN A 8 4.72 -2.80 7.47
C ASN A 8 5.98 -2.69 6.60
N CYS A 9 6.39 -3.77 5.91
CA CYS A 9 7.48 -3.73 4.94
C CYS A 9 7.13 -2.79 3.76
N LEU A 10 5.90 -2.86 3.26
CA LEU A 10 5.43 -2.01 2.19
C LEU A 10 5.40 -0.52 2.61
N LYS A 11 4.94 -0.24 3.83
CA LYS A 11 4.96 1.10 4.42
C LYS A 11 6.39 1.64 4.58
N ALA A 12 7.33 0.82 5.02
CA ALA A 12 8.74 1.21 5.16
C ALA A 12 9.41 1.52 3.81
N LEU A 13 9.08 0.77 2.75
CA LEU A 13 9.63 0.99 1.41
C LEU A 13 9.10 2.25 0.74
N THR A 14 7.87 2.65 1.06
CA THR A 14 7.18 3.79 0.45
C THR A 14 7.34 5.10 1.24
N LEU A 15 7.79 5.03 2.50
CA LEU A 15 8.18 6.18 3.33
C LEU A 15 9.44 6.93 2.82
N PHE A 16 10.10 6.44 1.78
CA PHE A 16 11.19 7.17 1.12
C PHE A 16 10.70 8.35 0.25
N GLU A 17 9.41 8.39 -0.11
CA GLU A 17 8.79 9.44 -0.91
C GLU A 17 7.99 10.40 0.00
N ARG A 18 8.48 11.64 0.18
CA ARG A 18 7.93 12.64 1.13
C ARG A 18 6.49 13.12 0.84
N HIS A 19 5.82 12.60 -0.18
CA HIS A 19 4.51 13.07 -0.67
C HIS A 19 3.39 12.01 -0.61
N ILE A 20 3.67 10.83 -0.06
CA ILE A 20 2.69 9.74 0.01
C ILE A 20 2.00 9.72 1.37
N SER A 21 0.67 9.79 1.37
CA SER A 21 -0.16 9.67 2.58
C SER A 21 -0.60 8.22 2.77
N PHE A 22 -0.48 7.71 4.01
CA PHE A 22 -0.92 6.36 4.37
C PHE A 22 -2.03 6.44 5.40
N GLU A 23 -3.22 5.97 5.03
CA GLU A 23 -4.29 5.74 5.98
C GLU A 23 -4.32 4.25 6.34
N HIS A 24 -4.24 3.98 7.64
CA HIS A 24 -4.35 2.63 8.16
C HIS A 24 -5.80 2.40 8.59
N VAL A 25 -6.48 1.49 7.89
CA VAL A 25 -7.85 1.10 8.17
C VAL A 25 -7.84 -0.32 8.74
N ASN A 26 -8.06 -0.42 10.05
CA ASN A 26 -8.20 -1.70 10.74
C ASN A 26 -9.69 -2.04 10.81
N GLU A 27 -10.21 -2.68 9.76
CA GLU A 27 -11.56 -3.24 9.80
C GLU A 27 -11.50 -4.59 10.53
N LEU A 28 -12.53 -4.90 11.31
CA LEU A 28 -12.67 -6.11 12.15
C LEU A 28 -12.43 -7.46 11.43
N VAL A 29 -12.14 -7.46 10.12
CA VAL A 29 -12.01 -8.61 9.23
C VAL A 29 -10.68 -8.61 8.45
N GLY A 30 -9.87 -7.54 8.48
CA GLY A 30 -8.64 -7.48 7.70
C GLY A 30 -7.86 -6.17 7.85
N TYR A 31 -6.56 -6.23 7.58
CA TYR A 31 -5.68 -5.07 7.63
C TYR A 31 -5.58 -4.45 6.24
N THR A 32 -6.02 -3.21 6.08
CA THR A 32 -5.94 -2.49 4.80
C THR A 32 -5.07 -1.25 4.94
N ILE A 33 -4.13 -1.06 4.01
CA ILE A 33 -3.39 0.20 3.85
C ILE A 33 -3.95 0.92 2.63
N ARG A 34 -4.37 2.17 2.81
CA ARG A 34 -4.68 3.09 1.72
C ARG A 34 -3.52 4.03 1.47
N ILE A 35 -3.12 4.14 0.21
CA ILE A 35 -1.99 4.93 -0.26
C ILE A 35 -2.53 5.99 -1.21
N GLU A 36 -2.45 7.24 -0.78
CA GLU A 36 -2.99 8.40 -1.49
C GLU A 36 -1.86 9.39 -1.84
N GLY A 37 -2.11 10.31 -2.77
CA GLY A 37 -1.11 11.29 -3.21
C GLY A 37 -0.08 10.75 -4.21
N LEU A 38 -0.36 9.58 -4.79
CA LEU A 38 0.45 8.98 -5.86
C LEU A 38 0.28 9.79 -7.16
N SER A 39 1.11 10.82 -7.30
CA SER A 39 1.12 11.73 -8.46
C SER A 39 1.88 11.17 -9.66
N CYS A 40 2.71 10.14 -9.47
CA CYS A 40 3.53 9.53 -10.50
C CYS A 40 3.12 8.07 -10.77
N ASP A 41 3.01 7.71 -12.05
CA ASP A 41 2.74 6.33 -12.50
C ASP A 41 3.83 5.34 -12.06
N SER A 42 5.07 5.82 -11.86
CA SER A 42 6.19 5.00 -11.40
C SER A 42 5.98 4.52 -9.97
N ASP A 43 5.46 5.37 -9.10
CA ASP A 43 5.19 5.03 -7.69
C ASP A 43 4.08 3.99 -7.60
N ARG A 44 3.02 4.17 -8.41
CA ARG A 44 1.92 3.20 -8.54
C ARG A 44 2.43 1.83 -8.98
N LYS A 45 3.31 1.78 -9.99
CA LYS A 45 3.92 0.53 -10.46
C LYS A 45 4.81 -0.11 -9.39
N MET A 46 5.63 0.67 -8.69
CA MET A 46 6.50 0.16 -7.63
C MET A 46 5.70 -0.46 -6.49
N ILE A 47 4.65 0.24 -6.03
CA ILE A 47 3.76 -0.23 -4.97
C ILE A 47 3.07 -1.53 -5.37
N ARG A 48 2.48 -1.57 -6.57
CA ARG A 48 1.81 -2.76 -7.09
C ARG A 48 2.75 -3.95 -7.17
N HIS A 49 3.93 -3.76 -7.77
CA HIS A 49 4.93 -4.81 -7.89
C HIS A 49 5.40 -5.34 -6.52
N THR A 50 5.54 -4.44 -5.54
CA THR A 50 5.94 -4.84 -4.18
C THR A 50 4.83 -5.60 -3.48
N ALA A 51 3.59 -5.16 -3.59
CA ALA A 51 2.43 -5.84 -3.02
C ALA A 51 2.24 -7.25 -3.63
N GLU A 52 2.39 -7.38 -4.95
CA GLU A 52 2.38 -8.69 -5.64
C GLU A 52 3.47 -9.62 -5.12
N LYS A 53 4.70 -9.13 -4.94
CA LYS A 53 5.80 -9.93 -4.35
C LYS A 53 5.52 -10.40 -2.94
N LEU A 54 4.77 -9.60 -2.18
CA LEU A 54 4.36 -9.91 -0.82
C LEU A 54 3.06 -10.74 -0.77
N ASN A 55 2.53 -11.14 -1.92
CA ASN A 55 1.28 -11.90 -2.08
C ASN A 55 0.07 -11.18 -1.44
N LEU A 56 0.05 -9.85 -1.55
CA LEU A 56 -1.02 -8.99 -1.07
C LEU A 56 -2.01 -8.67 -2.20
N THR A 57 -3.26 -8.42 -1.83
CA THR A 57 -4.32 -8.04 -2.76
C THR A 57 -4.29 -6.53 -2.97
N VAL A 58 -4.12 -6.09 -4.22
CA VAL A 58 -4.11 -4.67 -4.59
C VAL A 58 -5.43 -4.29 -5.23
N LYS A 59 -6.04 -3.21 -4.75
CA LYS A 59 -7.19 -2.53 -5.36
C LYS A 59 -6.77 -1.10 -5.68
N GLU A 60 -6.95 -0.68 -6.92
CA GLU A 60 -6.61 0.67 -7.37
C GLU A 60 -7.87 1.41 -7.81
N ASP A 61 -7.99 2.66 -7.39
CA ASP A 61 -9.07 3.56 -7.76
C ASP A 61 -8.48 4.91 -8.22
N THR A 62 -9.36 5.84 -8.60
CA THR A 62 -8.94 7.17 -9.08
C THR A 62 -8.25 8.01 -8.01
N GLU A 63 -8.42 7.68 -6.73
CA GLU A 63 -7.90 8.45 -5.60
C GLU A 63 -6.58 7.86 -5.06
N GLY A 64 -6.35 6.55 -5.24
CA GLY A 64 -5.12 5.91 -4.78
C GLY A 64 -5.08 4.39 -4.95
N ILE A 65 -4.29 3.75 -4.08
CA ILE A 65 -4.11 2.30 -4.02
C ILE A 65 -4.44 1.78 -2.62
N SER A 66 -5.30 0.78 -2.54
CA SER A 66 -5.65 0.04 -1.32
C SER A 66 -5.04 -1.37 -1.36
N ILE A 67 -4.40 -1.81 -0.27
CA ILE A 67 -3.71 -3.10 -0.20
C ILE A 67 -4.17 -3.88 1.03
N GLN A 68 -4.55 -5.15 0.82
CA GLN A 68 -5.11 -6.06 1.82
C GLN A 68 -4.37 -7.41 1.84
#